data_AF-A0A661LIH9-F1
#
_entry.id   AF-A0A661LIH9-F1
#
_cell.length_a   1.000
_cell.length_b   1.000
_cell.length_c   1.000
_cell.angle_alpha   90.00
_cell.angle_beta   90.00
_cell.angle_gamma   90.00
#
_symmetry.space_group_name_H-M   'P 1'
#
loop_
_entity.id
_entity.type
_entity.pdbx_description
1 polymer ?
#
loop_
_entity_poly.entity_id
_entity_poly.type
_entity_poly.pdbx_seq_one_letter_code
_entity_poly.pdbx_strand_id
1 'polypeptide(L)'
;MQLSKLVDKDGNYDNTQKSIFIQFLSSPEFGLDPEEVEDIVDAIKDWIDKDSETTRFGAENAYYQTLEKPYPCKNAPIEFLEELFFVRGITKEMFYGSGEKPGIFQYLSPHGNGKININTADLLVLRSLSDDIDQERAEDIVAYRENEDNDLSDFKWYKNVPGMADVSIPDNLLTTSSTYFEITSEGFKGTMSKKIKGVVERKEKSLQILSWKAM
;
A
#
# COMPACT_ATOMS: atom_id res chain seq x y z
N MET A 1 1.02 1.04 2.43
CA MET A 1 1.81 1.47 1.26
C MET A 1 0.98 2.42 0.40
N GLN A 2 1.60 3.39 -0.30
CA GLN A 2 0.88 4.34 -1.15
C GLN A 2 1.11 4.05 -2.63
N LEU A 3 0.09 3.55 -3.34
CA LEU A 3 0.24 3.16 -4.75
C LEU A 3 0.55 4.31 -5.70
N SER A 4 -0.01 5.50 -5.45
CA SER A 4 0.25 6.69 -6.26
C SER A 4 1.72 7.18 -6.21
N LYS A 5 2.59 6.52 -5.43
CA LYS A 5 4.04 6.75 -5.41
C LYS A 5 4.82 5.74 -6.22
N LEU A 6 4.17 4.74 -6.82
CA LEU A 6 4.80 3.81 -7.76
C LEU A 6 5.41 4.55 -8.96
N VAL A 7 4.78 5.67 -9.35
CA VAL A 7 5.16 6.49 -10.50
C VAL A 7 5.67 7.85 -10.02
N ASP A 8 6.81 8.29 -10.58
CA ASP A 8 7.36 9.62 -10.34
C ASP A 8 6.64 10.71 -11.16
N LYS A 9 7.09 11.95 -11.00
CA LYS A 9 6.48 13.11 -11.68
C LYS A 9 6.62 13.06 -13.22
N ASP A 10 7.57 12.29 -13.72
CA ASP A 10 7.95 12.18 -15.13
C ASP A 10 7.35 10.92 -15.78
N GLY A 11 6.54 10.14 -15.03
CA GLY A 11 5.89 8.92 -15.53
C GLY A 11 6.73 7.65 -15.39
N ASN A 12 7.93 7.74 -14.80
CA ASN A 12 8.80 6.59 -14.62
C ASN A 12 8.52 5.89 -13.28
N TYR A 13 8.98 4.65 -13.15
CA TYR A 13 8.97 3.98 -11.85
C TYR A 13 9.80 4.74 -10.81
N ASP A 14 9.22 4.97 -9.63
CA ASP A 14 10.03 5.09 -8.43
C ASP A 14 10.55 3.69 -8.08
N ASN A 15 11.82 3.44 -8.36
CA ASN A 15 12.42 2.11 -8.17
C ASN A 15 12.30 1.61 -6.72
N THR A 16 12.32 2.51 -5.74
CA THR A 16 12.21 2.12 -4.33
C THR A 16 10.79 1.64 -4.04
N GLN A 17 9.79 2.38 -4.50
CA GLN A 17 8.37 2.01 -4.34
C GLN A 17 8.02 0.75 -5.14
N LYS A 18 8.58 0.62 -6.35
CA LYS A 18 8.44 -0.58 -7.19
C LYS A 18 8.97 -1.81 -6.47
N SER A 19 10.20 -1.78 -5.96
CA SER A 19 10.82 -2.94 -5.29
C SER A 19 10.01 -3.43 -4.10
N ILE A 20 9.56 -2.53 -3.21
CA ILE A 20 8.74 -2.92 -2.05
C ILE A 20 7.39 -3.46 -2.49
N PHE A 21 6.79 -2.88 -3.54
CA PHE A 21 5.49 -3.34 -3.99
C PHE A 21 5.54 -4.70 -4.66
N ILE A 22 6.61 -4.99 -5.42
CA ILE A 22 6.91 -6.34 -5.90
C ILE A 22 7.10 -7.30 -4.73
N GLN A 23 7.93 -6.93 -3.74
CA GLN A 23 8.19 -7.79 -2.58
C GLN A 23 6.91 -8.06 -1.78
N PHE A 24 6.05 -7.04 -1.65
CA PHE A 24 4.74 -7.16 -1.03
C PHE A 24 3.86 -8.14 -1.81
N LEU A 25 3.64 -7.94 -3.11
CA LEU A 25 2.80 -8.82 -3.93
C LEU A 25 3.37 -10.24 -4.07
N SER A 26 4.69 -10.42 -3.95
CA SER A 26 5.37 -11.72 -3.96
C SER A 26 5.18 -12.51 -2.66
N SER A 27 4.50 -11.94 -1.66
CA SER A 27 4.21 -12.64 -0.42
C SER A 27 3.33 -13.87 -0.68
N PRO A 28 3.66 -15.04 -0.11
CA PRO A 28 2.95 -16.30 -0.35
C PRO A 28 1.45 -16.24 -0.01
N GLU A 29 1.05 -15.31 0.87
CA GLU A 29 -0.32 -15.01 1.23
C GLU A 29 -1.19 -14.63 0.02
N PHE A 30 -0.60 -14.00 -1.00
CA PHE A 30 -1.30 -13.61 -2.22
C PHE A 30 -1.29 -14.72 -3.28
N GLY A 31 -0.36 -15.66 -3.20
CA GLY A 31 -0.30 -16.84 -4.07
C GLY A 31 -0.09 -16.51 -5.54
N LEU A 32 0.63 -15.43 -5.83
CA LEU A 32 0.97 -14.98 -7.18
C LEU A 32 2.32 -15.56 -7.61
N ASP A 33 2.43 -15.94 -8.88
CA ASP A 33 3.72 -16.22 -9.47
C ASP A 33 4.47 -14.93 -9.85
N PRO A 34 5.80 -14.99 -10.10
CA PRO A 34 6.58 -13.80 -10.41
C PRO A 34 6.15 -13.04 -11.68
N GLU A 35 5.55 -13.72 -12.65
CA GLU A 35 5.05 -13.10 -13.88
C GLU A 35 3.76 -12.32 -13.59
N GLU A 36 2.83 -12.90 -12.83
CA GLU A 36 1.61 -12.23 -12.38
C GLU A 36 1.92 -10.97 -11.56
N VAL A 37 2.93 -11.02 -10.68
CA VAL A 37 3.36 -9.86 -9.88
C VAL A 37 3.84 -8.72 -10.79
N GLU A 38 4.74 -9.01 -11.74
CA GLU A 38 5.27 -8.00 -12.66
C GLU A 38 4.17 -7.41 -13.56
N ASP A 39 3.28 -8.25 -14.10
CA ASP A 39 2.15 -7.84 -14.93
C ASP A 39 1.20 -6.89 -14.18
N ILE A 40 0.91 -7.18 -12.90
CA ILE A 40 0.07 -6.34 -12.05
C ILE A 40 0.77 -5.00 -11.76
N VAL A 41 2.06 -5.01 -11.48
CA VAL A 41 2.83 -3.79 -11.20
C VAL A 41 2.89 -2.90 -12.45
N ASP A 42 3.14 -3.49 -13.62
CA ASP A 42 3.12 -2.79 -14.91
C ASP A 42 1.72 -2.26 -15.24
N ALA A 43 0.64 -3.02 -15.00
CA ALA A 43 -0.72 -2.56 -15.21
C ALA A 43 -1.13 -1.43 -14.24
N ILE A 44 -0.67 -1.46 -12.98
CA ILE A 44 -0.91 -0.37 -12.02
C ILE A 44 -0.13 0.88 -12.42
N LYS A 45 1.09 0.76 -12.95
CA LYS A 45 1.84 1.90 -13.49
C LYS A 45 1.07 2.57 -14.62
N ASP A 46 0.70 1.81 -15.66
CA ASP A 46 -0.02 2.33 -16.83
C ASP A 46 -1.38 2.95 -16.43
N TRP A 47 -2.01 2.43 -15.37
CA TRP A 47 -3.23 3.04 -14.83
C TRP A 47 -3.02 4.43 -14.22
N ILE A 48 -1.83 4.68 -13.66
CA ILE A 48 -1.50 5.88 -12.86
C ILE A 48 -0.78 6.95 -13.68
N ASP A 49 0.13 6.55 -14.57
CA ASP A 49 0.95 7.50 -15.32
C ASP A 49 0.10 8.31 -16.32
N LYS A 50 0.69 9.35 -16.91
CA LYS A 50 -0.09 10.32 -17.71
C LYS A 50 -0.08 10.01 -19.20
N ASP A 51 0.75 9.09 -19.65
CA ASP A 51 0.94 8.86 -21.07
C ASP A 51 -0.10 7.84 -21.57
N SER A 52 0.18 7.10 -22.62
CA SER A 52 -0.70 6.04 -23.12
C SER A 52 0.13 4.90 -23.71
N GLU A 53 1.39 4.82 -23.30
CA GLU A 53 2.37 3.85 -23.77
C GLU A 53 2.34 2.64 -22.84
N THR A 54 2.05 1.47 -23.40
CA THR A 54 1.97 0.26 -22.59
C THR A 54 3.35 -0.14 -22.05
N THR A 55 3.48 -0.26 -20.72
CA THR A 55 4.70 -0.74 -20.08
C THR A 55 4.77 -2.25 -20.18
N ARG A 56 5.67 -2.82 -21.00
CA ARG A 56 5.88 -4.28 -21.13
C ARG A 56 4.57 -5.07 -21.28
N PHE A 57 4.09 -5.71 -20.21
CA PHE A 57 2.88 -6.54 -20.14
C PHE A 57 1.71 -5.85 -19.42
N GLY A 58 1.86 -4.56 -19.11
CA GLY A 58 0.85 -3.68 -18.56
C GLY A 58 -0.37 -3.51 -19.47
N ALA A 59 -1.14 -2.46 -19.20
CA ALA A 59 -2.44 -2.29 -19.82
C ALA A 59 -2.81 -0.82 -19.94
N GLU A 60 -3.07 -0.42 -21.17
CA GLU A 60 -3.53 0.91 -21.56
C GLU A 60 -4.90 0.86 -22.24
N ASN A 61 -5.34 1.99 -22.79
CA ASN A 61 -6.56 2.07 -23.60
C ASN A 61 -6.68 0.95 -24.66
N ALA A 62 -5.58 0.53 -25.29
CA ALA A 62 -5.56 -0.56 -26.25
C ALA A 62 -6.06 -1.90 -25.67
N TYR A 63 -5.86 -2.13 -24.37
CA TYR A 63 -6.40 -3.28 -23.65
C TYR A 63 -7.83 -3.00 -23.18
N TYR A 64 -8.05 -1.93 -22.40
CA TYR A 64 -9.34 -1.70 -21.72
C TYR A 64 -10.51 -1.48 -22.69
N GLN A 65 -10.24 -0.97 -23.90
CA GLN A 65 -11.27 -0.81 -24.94
C GLN A 65 -11.71 -2.13 -25.58
N THR A 66 -10.98 -3.23 -25.37
CA THR A 66 -11.31 -4.55 -25.92
C THR A 66 -12.18 -5.41 -25.00
N LEU A 67 -12.39 -4.96 -23.76
CA LEU A 67 -13.20 -5.67 -22.78
C LEU A 67 -14.67 -5.71 -23.19
N GLU A 68 -15.43 -6.67 -22.65
CA GLU A 68 -16.88 -6.79 -22.89
C GLU A 68 -17.63 -5.48 -22.58
N LYS A 69 -17.18 -4.77 -21.54
CA LYS A 69 -17.62 -3.42 -21.19
C LYS A 69 -16.41 -2.48 -21.27
N PRO A 70 -16.17 -1.85 -22.42
CA PRO A 70 -15.04 -0.94 -22.62
C PRO A 70 -15.06 0.24 -21.64
N TYR A 71 -13.89 0.64 -21.17
CA TYR A 71 -13.67 1.88 -20.42
C TYR A 71 -12.29 2.46 -20.74
N PRO A 72 -12.07 3.77 -20.57
CA PRO A 72 -10.75 4.36 -20.74
C PRO A 72 -9.82 4.01 -19.57
N CYS A 73 -8.53 3.90 -19.85
CA CYS A 73 -7.50 3.95 -18.81
C CYS A 73 -7.57 5.31 -18.09
N LYS A 74 -7.33 5.32 -16.77
CA LYS A 74 -7.51 6.54 -15.95
C LYS A 74 -6.44 7.60 -16.23
N ASN A 75 -5.20 7.15 -16.38
CA ASN A 75 -4.00 7.95 -16.60
C ASN A 75 -3.85 9.10 -15.59
N ALA A 76 -4.16 8.79 -14.32
CA ALA A 76 -4.12 9.72 -13.22
C ALA A 76 -3.96 8.98 -11.87
N PRO A 77 -3.48 9.66 -10.81
CA PRO A 77 -3.34 9.06 -9.49
C PRO A 77 -4.62 8.39 -8.98
N ILE A 78 -4.46 7.29 -8.24
CA ILE A 78 -5.55 6.58 -7.57
C ILE A 78 -6.11 7.48 -6.46
N GLU A 79 -7.42 7.72 -6.49
CA GLU A 79 -8.13 8.52 -5.48
C GLU A 79 -8.90 7.60 -4.52
N PHE A 80 -9.42 6.49 -5.04
CA PHE A 80 -10.11 5.45 -4.29
C PHE A 80 -9.49 4.08 -4.59
N LEU A 81 -9.23 3.28 -3.56
CA LEU A 81 -8.62 1.96 -3.78
C LEU A 81 -9.52 1.03 -4.60
N GLU A 82 -10.84 1.20 -4.55
CA GLU A 82 -11.77 0.45 -5.39
C GLU A 82 -11.54 0.63 -6.91
N GLU A 83 -10.79 1.65 -7.32
CA GLU A 83 -10.33 1.79 -8.71
C GLU A 83 -9.46 0.63 -9.17
N LEU A 84 -8.79 -0.07 -8.25
CA LEU A 84 -7.98 -1.25 -8.59
C LEU A 84 -8.81 -2.36 -9.24
N PHE A 85 -10.14 -2.40 -9.07
CA PHE A 85 -10.99 -3.35 -9.79
C PHE A 85 -11.03 -3.14 -11.31
N PHE A 86 -10.62 -1.98 -11.78
CA PHE A 86 -10.53 -1.68 -13.20
C PHE A 86 -9.13 -1.94 -13.77
N VAL A 87 -8.15 -2.22 -12.92
CA VAL A 87 -6.79 -2.53 -13.35
C VAL A 87 -6.70 -4.00 -13.73
N ARG A 88 -6.04 -4.28 -14.86
CA ARG A 88 -5.80 -5.65 -15.34
C ARG A 88 -5.09 -6.49 -14.26
N GLY A 89 -5.54 -7.73 -14.07
CA GLY A 89 -4.93 -8.69 -13.14
C GLY A 89 -5.45 -8.64 -11.70
N ILE A 90 -6.11 -7.55 -11.28
CA ILE A 90 -6.65 -7.44 -9.92
C ILE A 90 -7.99 -8.19 -9.82
N THR A 91 -8.02 -9.21 -8.96
CA THR A 91 -9.24 -9.99 -8.67
C THR A 91 -9.89 -9.55 -7.36
N LYS A 92 -11.17 -9.87 -7.17
CA LYS A 92 -11.88 -9.64 -5.89
C LYS A 92 -11.24 -10.37 -4.71
N GLU A 93 -10.78 -11.60 -4.96
CA GLU A 93 -10.10 -12.41 -3.95
C GLU A 93 -8.76 -11.79 -3.56
N MET A 94 -7.95 -11.33 -4.53
CA MET A 94 -6.71 -10.61 -4.23
C MET A 94 -7.00 -9.31 -3.47
N PHE A 95 -8.01 -8.56 -3.90
CA PHE A 95 -8.31 -7.25 -3.33
C PHE A 95 -8.82 -7.33 -1.89
N TYR A 96 -9.88 -8.11 -1.64
CA TYR A 96 -10.52 -8.23 -0.32
C TYR A 96 -9.96 -9.36 0.54
N GLY A 97 -9.25 -10.30 -0.07
CA GLY A 97 -8.87 -11.55 0.57
C GLY A 97 -9.98 -12.59 0.48
N SER A 98 -9.70 -13.74 1.08
CA SER A 98 -10.67 -14.79 1.38
C SER A 98 -10.61 -15.09 2.89
N GLY A 99 -11.49 -15.96 3.41
CA GLY A 99 -11.55 -16.21 4.86
C GLY A 99 -10.20 -16.61 5.50
N GLU A 100 -9.32 -17.24 4.72
CA GLU A 100 -8.00 -17.70 5.17
C GLU A 100 -6.83 -16.83 4.68
N LYS A 101 -7.05 -15.97 3.67
CA LYS A 101 -5.99 -15.17 3.04
C LYS A 101 -6.29 -13.68 3.15
N PRO A 102 -5.34 -12.86 3.62
CA PRO A 102 -5.52 -11.42 3.64
C PRO A 102 -5.62 -10.84 2.22
N GLY A 103 -6.45 -9.81 2.03
CA GLY A 103 -6.49 -9.03 0.80
C GLY A 103 -5.46 -7.90 0.79
N ILE A 104 -5.05 -7.45 -0.39
CA ILE A 104 -4.13 -6.31 -0.53
C ILE A 104 -4.73 -5.00 0.00
N PHE A 105 -6.07 -4.85 -0.03
CA PHE A 105 -6.76 -3.59 0.30
C PHE A 105 -6.36 -3.00 1.66
N GLN A 106 -6.22 -3.83 2.69
CA GLN A 106 -5.94 -3.36 4.05
C GLN A 106 -4.52 -2.80 4.23
N TYR A 107 -3.60 -3.08 3.30
CA TYR A 107 -2.20 -2.65 3.36
C TYR A 107 -1.92 -1.43 2.48
N LEU A 108 -2.93 -0.97 1.72
CA LEU A 108 -2.80 0.10 0.74
C LEU A 108 -3.49 1.38 1.22
N SER A 109 -3.02 2.51 0.71
CA SER A 109 -3.65 3.81 0.92
C SER A 109 -3.56 4.64 -0.35
N PRO A 110 -4.63 5.35 -0.77
CA PRO A 110 -4.56 6.30 -1.87
C PRO A 110 -3.82 7.58 -1.46
N HIS A 111 -3.75 7.86 -0.16
CA HIS A 111 -3.16 9.07 0.40
C HIS A 111 -1.89 8.76 1.22
N GLY A 112 -0.92 9.67 1.19
CA GLY A 112 0.38 9.44 1.80
C GLY A 112 1.47 10.31 1.21
N ASN A 113 2.68 10.13 1.73
CA ASN A 113 3.92 10.72 1.21
C ASN A 113 4.92 9.67 0.69
N GLY A 114 4.48 8.41 0.51
CA GLY A 114 5.32 7.28 0.10
C GLY A 114 6.13 6.63 1.22
N LYS A 115 6.10 7.17 2.43
CA LYS A 115 6.80 6.59 3.58
C LYS A 115 5.91 5.64 4.37
N ILE A 116 6.55 4.66 4.99
CA ILE A 116 5.98 3.64 5.85
C ILE A 116 6.36 3.98 7.29
N ASN A 117 5.36 4.12 8.15
CA ASN A 117 5.59 4.30 9.57
C ASN A 117 5.94 2.96 10.21
N ILE A 118 7.22 2.73 10.49
CA ILE A 118 7.71 1.45 11.03
C ILE A 118 7.11 1.13 12.41
N ASN A 119 6.69 2.16 13.15
CA ASN A 119 6.06 2.00 14.46
C ASN A 119 4.62 1.45 14.36
N THR A 120 3.98 1.52 13.18
CA THR A 120 2.59 1.09 12.98
C THR A 120 2.38 0.17 11.78
N ALA A 121 3.42 -0.13 11.00
CA ALA A 121 3.30 -0.97 9.81
C ALA A 121 2.90 -2.40 10.18
N ASP A 122 2.02 -2.99 9.38
CA ASP A 122 1.65 -4.40 9.52
C ASP A 122 2.80 -5.32 9.15
N LEU A 123 2.75 -6.56 9.65
CA LEU A 123 3.79 -7.57 9.46
C LEU A 123 4.12 -7.80 7.98
N LEU A 124 3.11 -7.95 7.10
CA LEU A 124 3.34 -8.12 5.66
C LEU A 124 4.00 -6.89 5.01
N VAL A 125 3.73 -5.70 5.53
CA VAL A 125 4.39 -4.47 5.05
C VAL A 125 5.83 -4.39 5.56
N LEU A 126 6.12 -4.88 6.77
CA LEU A 126 7.49 -4.94 7.29
C LEU A 126 8.36 -5.92 6.47
N ARG A 127 7.81 -7.10 6.13
CA ARG A 127 8.46 -8.10 5.27
C ARG A 127 8.77 -7.56 3.88
N SER A 128 7.99 -6.61 3.38
CA SER A 128 8.23 -6.03 2.06
C SER A 128 9.31 -4.95 2.02
N LEU A 129 9.82 -4.50 3.18
CA LEU A 129 10.82 -3.43 3.25
C LEU A 129 12.21 -3.87 2.78
N SER A 130 12.52 -5.16 2.78
CA SER A 130 13.79 -5.73 2.32
C SER A 130 13.66 -7.24 2.15
N ASP A 131 14.38 -7.79 1.17
CA ASP A 131 14.47 -9.24 0.93
C ASP A 131 15.09 -10.00 2.11
N ASP A 132 15.84 -9.28 2.96
CA ASP A 132 16.43 -9.82 4.18
C ASP A 132 15.43 -9.89 5.35
N ILE A 133 14.18 -9.44 5.20
CA ILE A 133 13.18 -9.46 6.28
C ILE A 133 12.18 -10.59 6.01
N ASP A 134 12.50 -11.75 6.58
CA ASP A 134 11.58 -12.88 6.62
C ASP A 134 10.49 -12.70 7.70
N GLN A 135 9.65 -13.72 7.84
CA GLN A 135 8.56 -13.73 8.81
C GLN A 135 9.07 -13.56 10.25
N GLU A 136 10.13 -14.28 10.62
CA GLU A 136 10.70 -14.27 11.97
C GLU A 136 11.27 -12.88 12.30
N ARG A 137 12.05 -12.29 11.39
CA ARG A 137 12.58 -10.94 11.55
C ARG A 137 11.48 -9.89 11.64
N ALA A 138 10.41 -10.02 10.85
CA ALA A 138 9.28 -9.11 10.95
C ALA A 138 8.54 -9.23 12.30
N GLU A 139 8.40 -10.44 12.83
CA GLU A 139 7.86 -10.68 14.17
C GLU A 139 8.76 -10.09 15.26
N ASP A 140 10.09 -10.22 15.13
CA ASP A 140 11.05 -9.62 16.06
C ASP A 140 11.00 -8.09 16.02
N ILE A 141 10.81 -7.48 14.85
CA ILE A 141 10.58 -6.02 14.72
C ILE A 141 9.30 -5.61 15.48
N VAL A 142 8.22 -6.39 15.33
CA VAL A 142 6.95 -6.13 16.04
C VAL A 142 7.14 -6.27 17.56
N ALA A 143 7.76 -7.36 18.02
CA ALA A 143 8.03 -7.58 19.44
C ALA A 143 8.92 -6.49 20.03
N TYR A 144 9.92 -6.03 19.28
CA TYR A 144 10.80 -4.94 19.72
C TYR A 144 10.05 -3.63 19.89
N ARG A 145 9.15 -3.25 18.97
CA ARG A 145 8.37 -2.01 19.11
C ARG A 145 7.22 -2.07 20.13
N GLU A 146 6.80 -3.25 20.54
CA GLU A 146 5.79 -3.43 21.60
C GLU A 146 6.37 -3.30 23.00
N ASN A 147 7.69 -3.39 23.16
CA ASN A 147 8.36 -3.15 24.43
C ASN A 147 8.49 -1.64 24.69
N GLU A 148 7.78 -1.15 25.72
CA GLU A 148 7.74 0.26 26.11
C GLU A 148 9.11 0.84 26.56
N ASP A 149 10.07 -0.02 26.91
CA ASP A 149 11.43 0.42 27.30
C ASP A 149 12.30 0.83 26.10
N ASN A 150 11.90 0.48 24.87
CA ASN A 150 12.66 0.76 23.66
C ASN A 150 12.37 2.17 23.11
N ASP A 151 13.42 2.88 22.69
CA ASP A 151 13.28 4.17 22.00
C ASP A 151 12.99 3.97 20.51
N LEU A 152 11.79 4.38 20.09
CA LEU A 152 11.28 4.26 18.73
C LEU A 152 11.17 5.63 18.02
N SER A 153 11.83 6.66 18.53
CA SER A 153 11.74 8.03 17.98
C SER A 153 12.47 8.17 16.65
N ASP A 154 13.58 7.46 16.45
CA ASP A 154 14.36 7.40 15.21
C ASP A 154 14.06 6.11 14.44
N PHE A 155 13.75 6.21 13.14
CA PHE A 155 13.33 5.05 12.35
C PHE A 155 14.42 3.96 12.23
N LYS A 156 15.70 4.26 12.51
CA LYS A 156 16.80 3.28 12.50
C LYS A 156 16.82 2.38 13.73
N TRP A 157 15.87 2.54 14.66
CA TRP A 157 15.73 1.63 15.81
C TRP A 157 15.64 0.15 15.38
N TYR A 158 15.15 -0.14 14.16
CA TYR A 158 15.08 -1.51 13.64
C TYR A 158 16.44 -2.21 13.63
N LYS A 159 17.55 -1.47 13.55
CA LYS A 159 18.91 -2.04 13.60
C LYS A 159 19.29 -2.60 14.97
N ASN A 160 18.59 -2.20 16.02
CA ASN A 160 18.78 -2.68 17.38
C ASN A 160 18.03 -3.99 17.64
N VAL A 161 17.15 -4.41 16.73
CA VAL A 161 16.48 -5.70 16.78
C VAL A 161 17.54 -6.80 16.55
N PRO A 162 17.58 -7.85 17.39
CA PRO A 162 18.49 -8.97 17.17
C PRO A 162 18.43 -9.49 15.72
N GLY A 163 19.59 -9.65 15.08
CA GLY A 163 19.66 -10.13 13.69
C GLY A 163 19.39 -9.09 12.60
N MET A 164 19.06 -7.84 12.94
CA MET A 164 18.74 -6.77 11.98
C MET A 164 19.86 -5.74 11.77
N ALA A 165 21.01 -5.88 12.45
CA ALA A 165 22.09 -4.90 12.40
C ALA A 165 22.64 -4.65 10.98
N ASP A 166 22.75 -5.71 10.18
CA ASP A 166 23.25 -5.67 8.80
C ASP A 166 22.15 -5.46 7.75
N VAL A 167 20.88 -5.45 8.17
CA VAL A 167 19.74 -5.24 7.25
C VAL A 167 19.67 -3.78 6.83
N SER A 168 19.58 -3.56 5.52
CA SER A 168 19.52 -2.23 4.93
C SER A 168 18.12 -1.97 4.36
N ILE A 169 17.39 -1.08 5.02
CA ILE A 169 16.12 -0.54 4.51
C ILE A 169 16.40 0.89 4.00
N PRO A 170 16.00 1.26 2.77
CA PRO A 170 16.21 2.61 2.27
C PRO A 170 15.61 3.69 3.18
N ASP A 171 16.44 4.63 3.66
CA ASP A 171 16.05 5.70 4.60
C ASP A 171 14.88 6.57 4.09
N ASN A 172 14.73 6.72 2.77
CA ASN A 172 13.64 7.49 2.16
C ASN A 172 12.26 6.83 2.29
N LEU A 173 12.21 5.56 2.70
CA LEU A 173 10.95 4.82 2.92
C LEU A 173 10.43 4.91 4.32
N LEU A 174 11.28 5.13 5.32
CA LEU A 174 10.87 4.99 6.71
C LEU A 174 10.50 6.34 7.34
N THR A 175 9.56 6.27 8.27
CA THR A 175 9.20 7.34 9.20
C THR A 175 8.78 6.72 10.53
N THR A 176 8.78 7.50 11.60
CA THR A 176 8.22 7.13 12.91
C THR A 176 6.90 7.88 13.21
N SER A 177 6.48 8.73 12.26
CA SER A 177 5.27 9.55 12.40
C SER A 177 4.41 9.55 11.15
N SER A 178 3.11 9.68 11.35
CA SER A 178 2.09 9.77 10.29
C SER A 178 1.44 11.15 10.26
N THR A 179 1.14 11.64 9.06
CA THR A 179 0.29 12.81 8.82
C THR A 179 -1.08 12.41 8.27
N TYR A 180 -1.27 11.16 7.83
CA TYR A 180 -2.53 10.65 7.33
C TYR A 180 -3.12 9.64 8.32
N PHE A 181 -4.43 9.72 8.54
CA PHE A 181 -5.14 8.87 9.49
C PHE A 181 -6.48 8.45 8.90
N GLU A 182 -6.89 7.21 9.16
CA GLU A 182 -8.25 6.75 8.96
C GLU A 182 -9.01 6.85 10.29
N ILE A 183 -10.17 7.50 10.27
CA ILE A 183 -11.08 7.63 11.41
C ILE A 183 -12.34 6.86 11.08
N THR A 184 -12.65 5.86 11.91
CA THR A 184 -13.94 5.15 11.87
C THR A 184 -14.80 5.64 13.02
N SER A 185 -15.99 6.17 12.71
CA SER A 185 -16.98 6.64 13.67
C SER A 185 -18.28 5.88 13.49
N GLU A 186 -18.88 5.41 14.59
CA GLU A 186 -20.15 4.68 14.58
C GLU A 186 -21.16 5.36 15.50
N GLY A 187 -22.34 5.69 14.96
CA GLY A 187 -23.42 6.33 15.69
C GLY A 187 -24.61 5.39 15.87
N PHE A 188 -25.26 5.48 17.03
CA PHE A 188 -26.41 4.64 17.39
C PHE A 188 -27.67 5.48 17.67
N LYS A 189 -28.83 5.03 17.20
CA LYS A 189 -30.14 5.58 17.57
C LYS A 189 -31.17 4.45 17.69
N GLY A 190 -31.51 4.08 18.92
CA GLY A 190 -32.32 2.88 19.17
C GLY A 190 -31.60 1.64 18.67
N THR A 191 -32.23 0.89 17.77
CA THR A 191 -31.63 -0.30 17.11
C THR A 191 -30.88 0.01 15.83
N MET A 192 -30.87 1.28 15.39
CA MET A 192 -30.13 1.69 14.18
C MET A 192 -28.69 2.00 14.55
N SER A 193 -27.74 1.48 13.77
CA SER A 193 -26.37 1.96 13.74
C SER A 193 -26.02 2.49 12.35
N LYS A 194 -25.08 3.43 12.28
CA LYS A 194 -24.47 3.87 11.03
C LYS A 194 -22.99 4.11 11.26
N LYS A 195 -22.15 3.54 10.39
CA LYS A 195 -20.71 3.69 10.46
C LYS A 195 -20.23 4.61 9.35
N ILE A 196 -19.27 5.47 9.66
CA ILE A 196 -18.63 6.36 8.71
C ILE A 196 -17.13 6.15 8.84
N LYS A 197 -16.46 5.94 7.72
CA LYS A 197 -15.01 5.88 7.61
C LYS A 197 -14.54 7.11 6.85
N GLY A 198 -13.60 7.86 7.43
CA GLY A 198 -13.04 9.06 6.82
C GLY A 198 -11.52 9.04 6.85
N VAL A 199 -10.89 9.48 5.76
CA VAL A 199 -9.44 9.69 5.71
C VAL A 199 -9.16 11.17 5.91
N VAL A 200 -8.24 11.47 6.82
CA VAL A 200 -7.85 12.83 7.17
C VAL A 200 -6.34 13.04 7.04
N GLU A 201 -5.96 14.25 6.66
CA GLU A 201 -4.59 14.76 6.74
C GLU A 201 -4.46 15.71 7.93
N ARG A 202 -3.56 15.39 8.85
CA ARG A 202 -3.13 16.25 9.95
C ARG A 202 -2.09 17.24 9.45
N LYS A 203 -2.51 18.50 9.38
CA LYS A 203 -1.65 19.68 9.20
C LYS A 203 -1.25 20.21 10.58
N GLU A 204 -0.28 21.12 10.62
CA GLU A 204 0.29 21.65 11.88
C GLU A 204 -0.76 22.15 12.89
N LYS A 205 -1.88 22.71 12.41
CA LYS A 205 -2.93 23.31 13.25
C LYS A 205 -4.35 22.88 12.89
N SER A 206 -4.51 21.92 11.99
CA SER A 206 -5.84 21.50 11.52
C SER A 206 -5.86 20.06 11.01
N LEU A 207 -7.05 19.49 10.96
CA LEU A 207 -7.34 18.24 10.25
C LEU A 207 -8.11 18.60 8.98
N GLN A 208 -7.61 18.16 7.83
CA GLN A 208 -8.33 18.25 6.57
C GLN A 208 -8.94 16.89 6.26
N ILE A 209 -10.25 16.85 6.04
CA ILE A 209 -10.93 15.65 5.53
C ILE A 209 -10.60 15.51 4.05
N LEU A 210 -10.01 14.38 3.66
CA LEU A 210 -9.69 14.08 2.27
C LEU A 210 -10.84 13.33 1.59
N SER A 211 -11.39 12.33 2.27
CA SER A 211 -12.49 11.52 1.77
C SER A 211 -13.30 10.93 2.95
N TRP A 212 -14.55 10.55 2.70
CA TRP A 212 -15.36 9.80 3.64
C TRP A 212 -16.41 8.96 2.93
N LYS A 213 -16.79 7.84 3.57
CA LYS A 213 -17.81 6.92 3.08
C LYS A 213 -18.67 6.45 4.24
N ALA A 214 -19.98 6.48 4.04
CA ALA A 214 -20.91 5.80 4.93
C ALA A 214 -20.92 4.30 4.60
N MET A 215 -20.84 3.46 5.63
CA MET A 215 -20.90 2.00 5.56
C MET A 215 -22.20 1.50 6.17
#